data_AF-A0A9P5JG84-F1
#
_entry.id   AF-A0A9P5JG84-F1
#
_cell.length_a   1.000
_cell.length_b   1.000
_cell.length_c   1.000
_cell.angle_alpha   90.00
_cell.angle_beta   90.00
_cell.angle_gamma   90.00
#
_symmetry.space_group_name_H-M   'P 1'
#
loop_
_entity.id
_entity.type
_entity.pdbx_description
1 polymer ?
#
loop_
_entity_poly.entity_id
_entity_poly.type
_entity_poly.pdbx_seq_one_letter_code
_entity_poly.pdbx_strand_id
1 'polypeptide(L)'
;MKALLKLVSPQMCTVALVAPTTRPQRLLVFFVILALETWNMTVLIYEPGMKGGLAYTEACGIVNFVMVALQLLVATGDPRISITWGRPAAHNSRRKRKAESGRLYLSSSALSFYSRVWWTNWLMLNPRGIGTNAQAANITPLPQSLSSSIGSFCRSRFISAVKGLLILVSIGIAPAHSQFVLEAATTSSPTVLQRAALTTCGVVFAWNLLNVGQCLLACLAVGLRVSEPEDWPDMFGAVTDAYTLRRAWGRSWHQVLRKPFEFAGNSVARLFGAKPHTFASKYLKLYSAFALSTLVHMWGDVALRRNTPLSHMDSSNVPTKSSLEGLFSPQFFFSHAVGIMLEDHIIDAIRAAWTLGRSEGSREEYPPALARLGRIIGYAWVFLWLCATYPQFQHGVLRWTFVDITSSI
;
A
#
# COMPACT_ATOMS: atom_id res chain seq x y z
N MET A 1 -9.43 -14.22 18.67
CA MET A 1 -10.71 -14.85 18.23
C MET A 1 -11.72 -13.83 17.68
N LYS A 2 -12.08 -12.75 18.41
CA LYS A 2 -12.94 -11.66 17.86
C LYS A 2 -12.38 -11.00 16.58
N ALA A 3 -11.07 -10.80 16.48
CA ALA A 3 -10.41 -10.29 15.27
C ALA A 3 -10.37 -11.28 14.08
N LEU A 4 -10.36 -12.58 14.36
CA LEU A 4 -10.44 -13.65 13.35
C LEU A 4 -11.87 -13.85 12.84
N LEU A 5 -12.88 -13.64 13.69
CA LEU A 5 -14.30 -13.57 13.31
C LEU A 5 -14.62 -12.30 12.50
N LYS A 6 -13.94 -11.18 12.75
CA LYS A 6 -13.96 -10.00 11.86
C LYS A 6 -13.30 -10.26 10.49
N LEU A 7 -12.47 -11.30 10.36
CA LEU A 7 -11.77 -11.66 9.13
C LEU A 7 -12.66 -12.44 8.14
N VAL A 8 -13.74 -13.06 8.62
CA VAL A 8 -14.89 -13.48 7.80
C VAL A 8 -15.98 -12.45 8.00
N SER A 9 -15.72 -11.23 7.53
CA SER A 9 -16.63 -10.14 7.80
C SER A 9 -17.95 -10.34 7.04
N PRO A 10 -19.09 -9.85 7.57
CA PRO A 10 -20.35 -9.79 6.82
C PRO A 10 -20.18 -9.16 5.42
N GLN A 11 -19.19 -8.27 5.26
CA GLN A 11 -18.87 -7.62 3.99
C GLN A 11 -18.26 -8.60 2.96
N MET A 12 -17.44 -9.55 3.39
CA MET A 12 -16.89 -10.58 2.50
C MET A 12 -17.97 -11.55 2.00
N CYS A 13 -18.91 -11.93 2.87
CA CYS A 13 -20.10 -12.69 2.48
C CYS A 13 -21.00 -11.89 1.52
N THR A 14 -21.11 -10.57 1.73
CA THR A 14 -21.89 -9.66 0.87
C THR A 14 -21.33 -9.57 -0.55
N VAL A 15 -20.00 -9.45 -0.72
CA VAL A 15 -19.39 -9.44 -2.06
C VAL A 15 -19.60 -10.80 -2.77
N ALA A 16 -19.52 -11.90 -2.03
CA ALA A 16 -19.67 -13.25 -2.57
C ALA A 16 -21.10 -13.61 -3.02
N LEU A 17 -22.11 -13.03 -2.37
CA LEU A 17 -23.51 -13.16 -2.78
C LEU A 17 -23.78 -12.52 -4.15
N VAL A 18 -22.91 -11.60 -4.58
CA VAL A 18 -23.23 -10.60 -5.61
C VAL A 18 -22.43 -10.80 -6.89
N ALA A 19 -21.36 -11.59 -6.84
CA ALA A 19 -20.60 -12.02 -8.02
C ALA A 19 -21.48 -12.52 -9.20
N PRO A 20 -22.58 -13.30 -8.99
CA PRO A 20 -23.44 -13.78 -10.08
C PRO A 20 -24.59 -12.82 -10.48
N THR A 21 -24.68 -11.62 -9.90
CA THR A 21 -25.87 -10.75 -10.05
C THR A 21 -25.78 -9.78 -11.24
N THR A 22 -26.93 -9.25 -11.68
CA THR A 22 -27.03 -8.29 -12.78
C THR A 22 -26.37 -6.95 -12.43
N ARG A 23 -26.02 -6.13 -13.44
CA ARG A 23 -25.40 -4.80 -13.27
C ARG A 23 -26.09 -3.89 -12.22
N PRO A 24 -27.44 -3.77 -12.16
CA PRO A 24 -28.11 -2.96 -11.13
C PRO A 24 -28.01 -3.56 -9.71
N GLN A 25 -28.04 -4.88 -9.57
CA GLN A 25 -27.86 -5.55 -8.27
C GLN A 25 -26.44 -5.36 -7.72
N ARG A 26 -25.43 -5.31 -8.60
CA ARG A 26 -24.04 -4.97 -8.23
C ARG A 26 -23.88 -3.53 -7.75
N LEU A 27 -24.62 -2.57 -8.34
CA LEU A 27 -24.63 -1.17 -7.90
C LEU A 27 -25.27 -1.01 -6.52
N LEU A 28 -26.42 -1.65 -6.27
CA LEU A 28 -27.06 -1.65 -4.96
C LEU A 28 -26.11 -2.15 -3.87
N VAL A 29 -25.39 -3.23 -4.14
CA VAL A 29 -24.43 -3.83 -3.20
C VAL A 29 -23.22 -2.95 -3.00
N PHE A 30 -22.72 -2.30 -4.05
CA PHE A 30 -21.70 -1.27 -3.90
C PHE A 30 -22.13 -0.21 -2.89
N PHE A 31 -23.35 0.30 -2.99
CA PHE A 31 -23.88 1.27 -2.03
C PHE A 31 -24.06 0.68 -0.63
N VAL A 32 -24.43 -0.60 -0.49
CA VAL A 32 -24.51 -1.27 0.82
C VAL A 32 -23.13 -1.45 1.45
N ILE A 33 -22.12 -1.89 0.70
CA ILE A 33 -20.74 -2.00 1.19
C ILE A 33 -20.22 -0.62 1.56
N LEU A 34 -20.41 0.37 0.69
CA LEU A 34 -20.03 1.76 0.98
C LEU A 34 -20.71 2.28 2.24
N ALA A 35 -22.01 2.00 2.44
CA ALA A 35 -22.74 2.38 3.65
C ALA A 35 -22.24 1.65 4.90
N LEU A 36 -21.98 0.34 4.83
CA LEU A 36 -21.42 -0.44 5.93
C LEU A 36 -20.02 0.00 6.32
N GLU A 37 -19.16 0.32 5.34
CA GLU A 37 -17.83 0.82 5.61
C GLU A 37 -17.86 2.26 6.10
N THR A 38 -18.75 3.10 5.58
CA THR A 38 -18.98 4.45 6.11
C THR A 38 -19.50 4.38 7.55
N TRP A 39 -20.35 3.40 7.87
CA TRP A 39 -20.81 3.12 9.21
C TRP A 39 -19.67 2.65 10.12
N ASN A 40 -18.87 1.67 9.72
CA ASN A 40 -17.70 1.23 10.50
C ASN A 40 -16.72 2.37 10.74
N MET A 41 -16.47 3.20 9.72
CA MET A 41 -15.65 4.41 9.85
C MET A 41 -16.26 5.37 10.85
N THR A 42 -17.58 5.56 10.81
CA THR A 42 -18.29 6.39 11.80
C THR A 42 -18.22 5.78 13.19
N VAL A 43 -18.31 4.47 13.35
CA VAL A 43 -18.13 3.85 14.67
C VAL A 43 -16.70 4.05 15.16
N LEU A 44 -15.68 3.79 14.34
CA LEU A 44 -14.27 3.93 14.72
C LEU A 44 -13.84 5.38 15.00
N ILE A 45 -14.37 6.33 14.23
CA ILE A 45 -14.08 7.76 14.43
C ILE A 45 -14.76 8.28 15.71
N TYR A 46 -15.83 7.62 16.18
CA TYR A 46 -16.64 8.07 17.31
C TYR A 46 -16.61 7.11 18.52
N GLU A 47 -15.78 6.06 18.50
CA GLU A 47 -15.62 5.13 19.62
C GLU A 47 -14.75 5.79 20.71
N PRO A 48 -15.30 6.06 21.91
CA PRO A 48 -14.56 6.74 22.97
C PRO A 48 -13.35 5.92 23.43
N GLY A 49 -12.17 6.53 23.46
CA GLY A 49 -10.96 5.94 24.06
C GLY A 49 -10.00 5.23 23.09
N MET A 50 -10.25 5.28 21.78
CA MET A 50 -9.28 4.80 20.79
C MET A 50 -8.06 5.72 20.69
N LYS A 51 -6.85 5.16 20.88
CA LYS A 51 -5.59 5.88 20.69
C LYS A 51 -5.42 6.29 19.22
N GLY A 52 -5.05 7.54 18.96
CA GLY A 52 -5.02 8.13 17.60
C GLY A 52 -4.28 7.32 16.52
N GLY A 53 -3.14 6.71 16.87
CA GLY A 53 -2.36 5.90 15.91
C GLY A 53 -3.04 4.59 15.47
N LEU A 54 -3.83 3.97 16.35
CA LEU A 54 -4.61 2.77 16.00
C LEU A 54 -5.76 3.16 15.05
N ALA A 55 -6.47 4.25 15.37
CA ALA A 55 -7.54 4.79 14.55
C ALA A 55 -7.07 5.16 13.13
N TYR A 56 -5.87 5.73 13.00
CA TYR A 56 -5.27 6.03 11.69
C TYR A 56 -5.09 4.76 10.83
N THR A 57 -4.52 3.72 11.43
CA THR A 57 -4.21 2.46 10.73
C THR A 57 -5.49 1.72 10.32
N GLU A 58 -6.48 1.68 11.22
CA GLU A 58 -7.77 1.04 10.96
C GLU A 58 -8.57 1.78 9.88
N ALA A 59 -8.58 3.12 9.90
CA ALA A 59 -9.20 3.93 8.86
C ALA A 59 -8.57 3.65 7.48
N CYS A 60 -7.24 3.64 7.39
CA CYS A 60 -6.55 3.28 6.14
C CYS A 60 -6.93 1.86 5.68
N GLY A 61 -7.05 0.91 6.62
CA GLY A 61 -7.45 -0.48 6.35
C GLY A 61 -8.84 -0.60 5.75
N ILE A 62 -9.81 0.17 6.24
CA ILE A 62 -11.18 0.14 5.71
C ILE A 62 -11.25 0.74 4.30
N VAL A 63 -10.59 1.87 4.03
CA VAL A 63 -10.57 2.42 2.66
C VAL A 63 -9.92 1.44 1.69
N ASN A 64 -8.84 0.77 2.12
CA ASN A 64 -8.22 -0.29 1.33
C ASN A 64 -9.18 -1.43 1.03
N PHE A 65 -9.97 -1.88 2.01
CA PHE A 65 -11.00 -2.89 1.81
C PHE A 65 -12.03 -2.45 0.76
N VAL A 66 -12.57 -1.23 0.86
CA VAL A 66 -13.53 -0.68 -0.12
C VAL A 66 -12.95 -0.69 -1.53
N MET A 67 -11.69 -0.26 -1.70
CA MET A 67 -11.05 -0.22 -3.01
C MET A 67 -10.87 -1.61 -3.63
N VAL A 68 -10.45 -2.60 -2.83
CA VAL A 68 -10.29 -3.99 -3.32
C VAL A 68 -11.66 -4.58 -3.65
N ALA A 69 -12.67 -4.36 -2.80
CA ALA A 69 -14.04 -4.82 -3.06
C ALA A 69 -14.61 -4.21 -4.35
N LEU A 70 -14.41 -2.91 -4.56
CA LEU A 70 -14.77 -2.21 -5.79
C LEU A 70 -14.10 -2.80 -7.03
N GLN A 71 -12.80 -3.04 -6.96
CA GLN A 71 -12.07 -3.67 -8.04
C GLN A 71 -12.67 -5.04 -8.39
N LEU A 72 -12.97 -5.86 -7.37
CA LEU A 72 -13.58 -7.18 -7.60
C LEU A 72 -14.98 -7.07 -8.19
N LEU A 73 -15.84 -6.16 -7.69
CA LEU A 73 -17.18 -5.96 -8.25
C LEU A 73 -17.15 -5.58 -9.73
N VAL A 74 -16.20 -4.73 -10.14
CA VAL A 74 -16.05 -4.37 -11.55
C VAL A 74 -15.40 -5.51 -12.36
N ALA A 75 -14.34 -6.13 -11.84
CA ALA A 75 -13.63 -7.22 -12.52
C ALA A 75 -14.51 -8.45 -12.74
N THR A 76 -15.32 -8.82 -11.75
CA THR A 76 -16.29 -9.93 -11.85
C THR A 76 -17.44 -9.61 -12.80
N GLY A 77 -17.68 -8.32 -13.09
CA GLY A 77 -18.78 -7.88 -13.92
C GLY A 77 -18.47 -7.54 -15.37
N ASP A 78 -17.19 -7.48 -15.73
CA ASP A 78 -16.75 -7.27 -17.11
C ASP A 78 -16.36 -8.63 -17.73
N PRO A 79 -17.10 -9.16 -18.72
CA PRO A 79 -16.78 -10.44 -19.35
C PRO A 79 -15.42 -10.45 -20.07
N ARG A 80 -14.80 -9.29 -20.29
CA ARG A 80 -13.45 -9.16 -20.86
C ARG A 80 -12.35 -9.39 -19.82
N ILE A 81 -12.67 -9.36 -18.52
CA ILE A 81 -11.72 -9.53 -17.43
C ILE A 81 -11.86 -10.96 -16.90
N SER A 82 -10.96 -11.85 -17.34
CA SER A 82 -10.87 -13.21 -16.79
C SER A 82 -9.71 -13.32 -15.80
N ILE A 83 -10.01 -13.71 -14.56
CA ILE A 83 -8.99 -14.09 -13.58
C ILE A 83 -8.86 -15.61 -13.63
N THR A 84 -7.70 -16.08 -14.07
CA THR A 84 -7.37 -17.50 -14.11
C THR A 84 -6.30 -17.76 -13.08
N TRP A 85 -6.49 -18.80 -12.27
CA TRP A 85 -5.42 -19.29 -11.40
C TRP A 85 -4.72 -20.42 -12.12
N GLY A 86 -3.40 -20.42 -12.00
CA GLY A 86 -2.57 -21.49 -12.53
C GLY A 86 -1.30 -21.48 -11.72
N ARG A 87 -1.11 -22.49 -10.88
CA ARG A 87 0.23 -22.76 -10.36
C ARG A 87 1.08 -23.15 -11.56
N PRO A 88 2.18 -22.44 -11.88
CA PRO A 88 3.16 -22.96 -12.82
C PRO A 88 3.53 -24.36 -12.33
N ALA A 89 3.56 -25.35 -13.23
CA ALA A 89 4.07 -26.66 -12.87
C ALA A 89 5.46 -26.47 -12.27
N ALA A 90 5.65 -26.84 -11.00
CA ALA A 90 6.93 -26.69 -10.34
C ALA A 90 8.01 -27.39 -11.18
N HIS A 91 9.04 -26.64 -11.54
CA HIS A 91 10.17 -27.15 -12.31
C HIS A 91 11.02 -28.02 -11.37
N ASN A 92 10.64 -29.31 -11.24
CA ASN A 92 11.27 -30.38 -10.44
C ASN A 92 11.04 -30.29 -8.92
N SER A 93 10.71 -31.34 -8.15
CA SER A 93 10.91 -32.79 -8.29
C SER A 93 9.86 -33.61 -7.50
N ARG A 94 9.63 -34.85 -7.94
CA ARG A 94 8.92 -36.00 -7.29
C ARG A 94 7.44 -35.93 -6.89
N ARG A 95 6.75 -34.79 -6.94
CA ARG A 95 5.27 -34.77 -6.86
C ARG A 95 4.71 -34.02 -8.07
N LYS A 96 4.35 -34.75 -9.13
CA LYS A 96 3.44 -34.23 -10.17
C LYS A 96 2.07 -33.99 -9.51
N ARG A 97 1.90 -32.89 -8.76
CA ARG A 97 0.56 -32.34 -8.57
C ARG A 97 0.10 -31.94 -9.97
N LYS A 98 -0.98 -32.54 -10.45
CA LYS A 98 -1.70 -32.09 -11.65
C LYS A 98 -1.77 -30.57 -11.56
N ALA A 99 -1.35 -29.86 -12.61
CA ALA A 99 -1.60 -28.43 -12.68
C ALA A 99 -3.13 -28.25 -12.57
N GLU A 100 -3.61 -27.86 -11.39
CA GLU A 100 -4.97 -27.38 -11.22
C GLU A 100 -4.98 -25.98 -11.83
N SER A 101 -5.09 -25.93 -13.15
CA SER A 101 -5.42 -24.72 -13.88
C SER A 101 -6.93 -24.69 -14.03
N GLY A 102 -7.54 -23.60 -13.57
CA GLY A 102 -8.96 -23.36 -13.75
C GLY A 102 -9.21 -21.93 -14.16
N ARG A 103 -10.24 -21.74 -14.98
CA ARG A 103 -10.76 -20.41 -15.30
C ARG A 103 -11.84 -20.07 -14.28
N LEU A 104 -11.60 -19.03 -13.49
CA LEU A 104 -12.61 -18.52 -12.56
C LEU A 104 -13.42 -17.45 -13.27
N TYR A 105 -14.61 -17.85 -13.69
CA TYR A 105 -15.69 -16.90 -13.89
C TYR A 105 -16.35 -16.74 -12.52
N LEU A 106 -15.90 -15.78 -11.71
CA LEU A 106 -16.59 -15.44 -10.45
C LEU A 106 -18.07 -15.09 -10.68
N SER A 107 -18.42 -14.70 -11.92
CA SER A 107 -19.77 -14.47 -12.40
C SER A 107 -20.57 -15.72 -12.77
N SER A 108 -19.98 -16.92 -12.74
CA SER A 108 -20.69 -18.14 -13.12
C SER A 108 -21.63 -18.58 -12.00
N SER A 109 -22.93 -18.64 -12.31
CA SER A 109 -23.95 -19.27 -11.48
C SER A 109 -23.66 -20.76 -11.19
N ALA A 110 -22.69 -21.36 -11.88
CA ALA A 110 -22.28 -22.75 -11.68
C ALA A 110 -21.46 -23.00 -10.40
N LEU A 111 -20.93 -21.96 -9.74
CA LEU A 111 -20.21 -22.13 -8.46
C LEU A 111 -21.19 -22.21 -7.28
N SER A 112 -20.95 -23.12 -6.33
CA SER A 112 -21.71 -23.17 -5.06
C SER A 112 -21.56 -21.86 -4.26
N PHE A 113 -22.52 -21.55 -3.38
CA PHE A 113 -22.41 -20.38 -2.50
C PHE A 113 -21.12 -20.39 -1.67
N TYR A 114 -20.79 -21.53 -1.07
CA TYR A 114 -19.57 -21.72 -0.30
C TYR A 114 -18.33 -21.44 -1.14
N SER A 115 -18.28 -21.95 -2.37
CA SER A 115 -17.17 -21.68 -3.29
C SER A 115 -17.07 -20.19 -3.61
N ARG A 116 -18.17 -19.49 -3.84
CA ARG A 116 -18.15 -18.03 -4.09
C ARG A 116 -17.64 -17.24 -2.88
N VAL A 117 -18.06 -17.62 -1.66
CA VAL A 117 -17.57 -17.01 -0.42
C VAL A 117 -16.08 -17.23 -0.30
N TRP A 118 -15.62 -18.48 -0.41
CA TRP A 118 -14.21 -18.82 -0.35
C TRP A 118 -13.37 -18.02 -1.36
N TRP A 119 -13.77 -17.99 -2.63
CA TRP A 119 -13.04 -17.30 -3.68
C TRP A 119 -13.01 -15.78 -3.51
N THR A 120 -14.12 -15.20 -3.08
CA THR A 120 -14.18 -13.77 -2.77
C THR A 120 -13.23 -13.42 -1.63
N ASN A 121 -13.25 -14.21 -0.56
CA ASN A 121 -12.33 -14.04 0.56
C ASN A 121 -10.87 -14.16 0.10
N TRP A 122 -10.56 -15.17 -0.73
CA TRP A 122 -9.22 -15.37 -1.27
C TRP A 122 -8.75 -14.17 -2.10
N LEU A 123 -9.59 -13.60 -2.97
CA LEU A 123 -9.24 -12.43 -3.77
C LEU A 123 -9.08 -11.16 -2.93
N MET A 124 -9.94 -10.97 -1.92
CA MET A 124 -9.84 -9.83 -1.00
C MET A 124 -8.55 -9.88 -0.18
N LEU A 125 -8.11 -11.09 0.21
CA LEU A 125 -6.86 -11.33 0.93
C LEU A 125 -5.63 -11.44 -0.01
N ASN A 126 -5.87 -11.49 -1.32
CA ASN A 126 -4.84 -11.52 -2.35
C ASN A 126 -4.96 -10.30 -3.31
N PRO A 127 -4.89 -9.05 -2.79
CA PRO A 127 -5.04 -7.85 -3.62
C PRO A 127 -3.91 -7.70 -4.64
N ARG A 128 -2.80 -8.45 -4.50
CA ARG A 128 -1.68 -8.51 -5.43
C ARG A 128 -1.88 -9.51 -6.57
N GLY A 129 -2.94 -10.33 -6.51
CA GLY A 129 -3.23 -11.36 -7.52
C GLY A 129 -2.17 -12.45 -7.62
N ILE A 130 -1.49 -12.79 -6.51
CA ILE A 130 -0.45 -13.82 -6.47
C ILE A 130 -1.00 -15.15 -7.00
N GLY A 131 -0.26 -15.81 -7.90
CA GLY A 131 -0.66 -17.09 -8.49
C GLY A 131 -1.75 -16.98 -9.57
N THR A 132 -2.07 -15.78 -10.04
CA THR A 132 -3.03 -15.54 -11.13
C THR A 132 -2.39 -14.93 -12.37
N ASN A 133 -3.10 -14.99 -13.49
CA ASN A 133 -2.75 -14.22 -14.69
C ASN A 133 -2.80 -12.69 -14.49
N ALA A 134 -3.43 -12.23 -13.40
CA ALA A 134 -3.53 -10.83 -13.02
C ALA A 134 -2.58 -10.48 -11.85
N GLN A 135 -1.46 -11.19 -11.69
CA GLN A 135 -0.47 -10.87 -10.65
C GLN A 135 0.14 -9.47 -10.86
N ALA A 136 0.41 -8.78 -9.76
CA ALA A 136 1.16 -7.51 -9.77
C ALA A 136 2.54 -7.71 -10.42
N ALA A 137 3.00 -6.71 -11.17
CA ALA A 137 4.33 -6.73 -11.77
C ALA A 137 5.43 -6.62 -10.70
N ASN A 138 6.63 -7.13 -11.01
CA ASN A 138 7.84 -7.01 -10.17
C ASN A 138 7.73 -7.64 -8.76
N ILE A 139 6.88 -8.66 -8.59
CA ILE A 139 6.87 -9.45 -7.36
C ILE A 139 8.09 -10.39 -7.37
N THR A 140 8.96 -10.24 -6.38
CA THR A 140 10.12 -11.12 -6.20
C THR A 140 9.64 -12.51 -5.79
N PRO A 141 10.01 -13.58 -6.51
CA PRO A 141 9.69 -14.94 -6.12
C PRO A 141 10.35 -15.30 -4.78
N LEU A 142 9.65 -16.13 -4.00
CA LEU A 142 10.20 -16.65 -2.75
C LEU A 142 11.37 -17.62 -3.05
N PRO A 143 12.49 -17.55 -2.31
CA PRO A 143 13.59 -18.51 -2.46
C PRO A 143 13.13 -19.96 -2.27
N GLN A 144 13.72 -20.91 -3.01
CA GLN A 144 13.33 -22.32 -2.99
C GLN A 144 13.44 -22.97 -1.59
N SER A 145 14.39 -22.50 -0.78
CA SER A 145 14.60 -22.96 0.60
C SER A 145 13.47 -22.56 1.56
N LEU A 146 12.72 -21.51 1.23
CA LEU A 146 11.57 -21.04 2.00
C LEU A 146 10.27 -21.57 1.42
N SER A 147 10.20 -21.84 0.11
CA SER A 147 9.01 -22.40 -0.53
C SER A 147 8.79 -23.88 -0.18
N SER A 148 9.88 -24.64 -0.05
CA SER A 148 9.84 -26.10 0.14
C SER A 148 9.45 -26.59 1.55
N SER A 149 9.43 -25.72 2.57
CA SER A 149 9.18 -26.13 3.95
C SER A 149 8.43 -25.08 4.76
N ILE A 150 7.25 -25.47 5.28
CA ILE A 150 6.44 -24.66 6.21
C ILE A 150 7.27 -24.21 7.42
N GLY A 151 8.07 -25.11 8.00
CA GLY A 151 8.89 -24.77 9.17
C GLY A 151 9.96 -23.72 8.87
N SER A 152 10.65 -23.88 7.73
CA SER A 152 11.65 -22.91 7.24
C SER A 152 11.02 -21.54 6.97
N PHE A 153 9.87 -21.54 6.29
CA PHE A 153 9.09 -20.33 6.01
C PHE A 153 8.65 -19.63 7.29
N CYS A 154 7.92 -20.32 8.18
CA CYS A 154 7.39 -19.73 9.40
C CYS A 154 8.52 -19.24 10.33
N ARG A 155 9.64 -19.96 10.41
CA ARG A 155 10.82 -19.49 11.15
C ARG A 155 11.36 -18.19 10.57
N SER A 156 11.52 -18.11 9.24
CA SER A 156 12.02 -16.90 8.57
C SER A 156 11.10 -15.69 8.81
N ARG A 157 9.79 -15.89 8.64
CA ARG A 157 8.77 -14.85 8.87
C ARG A 157 8.68 -14.43 10.33
N PHE A 158 8.75 -15.38 11.27
CA PHE A 158 8.80 -15.08 12.70
C PHE A 158 10.05 -14.25 13.07
N ILE A 159 11.23 -14.62 12.59
CA ILE A 159 12.46 -13.85 12.80
C ILE A 159 12.33 -12.44 12.22
N SER A 160 11.77 -12.31 11.01
CA SER A 160 11.52 -11.00 10.39
C SER A 160 10.57 -10.14 11.23
N ALA A 161 9.49 -10.73 11.76
CA ALA A 161 8.54 -10.05 12.64
C ALA A 161 9.19 -9.60 13.96
N VAL A 162 9.99 -10.45 14.61
CA VAL A 162 10.70 -10.08 15.85
C VAL A 162 11.68 -8.94 15.59
N LYS A 163 12.48 -9.00 14.51
CA LYS A 163 13.38 -7.91 14.13
C LYS A 163 12.62 -6.60 13.90
N GLY A 164 11.52 -6.67 13.17
CA GLY A 164 10.67 -5.50 12.91
C GLY A 164 10.08 -4.91 14.20
N LEU A 165 9.60 -5.75 15.12
CA LEU A 165 9.09 -5.32 16.42
C LEU A 165 10.17 -4.64 17.27
N LEU A 166 11.37 -5.20 17.32
CA LEU A 166 12.49 -4.57 18.04
C LEU A 166 12.80 -3.18 17.46
N ILE A 167 12.83 -3.03 16.14
CA ILE A 167 13.03 -1.73 15.47
C ILE A 167 11.90 -0.75 15.83
N LEU A 168 10.63 -1.20 15.80
CA LEU A 168 9.50 -0.36 16.16
C LEU A 168 9.57 0.13 17.61
N VAL A 169 9.93 -0.76 18.54
CA VAL A 169 10.15 -0.41 19.95
C VAL A 169 11.28 0.60 20.07
N SER A 170 12.43 0.38 19.41
CA SER A 170 13.56 1.32 19.43
C SER A 170 13.19 2.72 18.91
N ILE A 171 12.39 2.81 17.84
CA ILE A 171 11.91 4.10 17.32
C ILE A 171 10.91 4.74 18.28
N GLY A 172 10.02 3.95 18.89
CA GLY A 172 9.00 4.44 19.82
C GLY A 172 9.57 5.00 21.13
N ILE A 173 10.66 4.43 21.64
CA ILE A 173 11.32 4.92 22.87
C ILE A 173 12.31 6.07 22.59
N ALA A 174 12.72 6.27 21.33
CA ALA A 174 13.74 7.26 20.99
C ALA A 174 13.42 8.69 21.47
N PRO A 175 12.18 9.21 21.37
CA PRO A 175 11.86 10.55 21.89
C PRO A 175 12.03 10.69 23.40
N ALA A 176 11.85 9.62 24.18
CA ALA A 176 12.01 9.65 25.64
C ALA A 176 13.49 9.69 26.09
N HIS A 177 14.42 9.35 25.19
CA HIS A 177 15.85 9.23 25.50
C HIS A 177 16.75 10.09 24.61
N SER A 178 16.17 10.80 23.62
CA SER A 178 16.90 11.65 22.70
C SER A 178 16.20 12.99 22.53
N GLN A 179 16.77 14.01 23.17
CA GLN A 179 16.31 15.40 23.04
C GLN A 179 16.27 15.84 21.57
N PHE A 180 17.24 15.41 20.77
CA PHE A 180 17.28 15.70 19.34
C PHE A 180 16.05 15.17 18.59
N VAL A 181 15.62 13.93 18.87
CA VAL A 181 14.44 13.32 18.23
C VAL A 181 13.15 13.97 18.73
N LEU A 182 13.08 14.28 20.02
CA LEU A 182 11.95 14.99 20.61
C LEU A 182 11.77 16.39 20.00
N GLU A 183 12.86 17.16 19.93
CA GLU A 183 12.86 18.48 19.29
C GLU A 183 12.49 18.38 17.81
N ALA A 184 13.05 17.40 17.09
CA ALA A 184 12.71 17.17 15.70
C ALA A 184 11.20 16.92 15.53
N ALA A 185 10.58 16.13 16.40
CA ALA A 185 9.16 15.77 16.31
C ALA A 185 8.21 16.92 16.67
N THR A 186 8.63 17.85 17.52
CA THR A 186 7.77 18.88 18.13
C THR A 186 7.96 20.26 17.53
N THR A 187 9.11 20.56 16.93
CA THR A 187 9.39 21.86 16.33
C THR A 187 8.55 22.13 15.07
N SER A 188 8.14 23.38 14.86
CA SER A 188 7.47 23.81 13.63
C SER A 188 8.46 24.02 12.47
N SER A 189 9.75 24.15 12.76
CA SER A 189 10.80 24.48 11.80
C SER A 189 12.03 23.58 11.97
N PRO A 190 11.94 22.27 11.64
CA PRO A 190 13.04 21.34 11.83
C PRO A 190 14.20 21.65 10.88
N THR A 191 15.42 21.56 11.42
CA THR A 191 16.67 21.64 10.65
C THR A 191 16.76 20.53 9.60
N VAL A 192 17.67 20.67 8.62
CA VAL A 192 17.88 19.64 7.58
C VAL A 192 18.18 18.27 8.20
N LEU A 193 19.02 18.24 9.25
CA LEU A 193 19.37 17.00 9.94
C LEU A 193 18.16 16.39 10.67
N GLN A 194 17.36 17.22 11.34
CA GLN A 194 16.13 16.77 11.99
C GLN A 194 15.12 16.22 10.98
N ARG A 195 14.95 16.88 9.83
CA ARG A 195 14.10 16.39 8.73
C ARG A 195 14.57 15.03 8.20
N ALA A 196 15.87 14.86 8.03
CA ALA A 196 16.46 13.60 7.61
C ALA A 196 16.24 12.48 8.63
N ALA A 197 16.41 12.79 9.92
CA ALA A 197 16.16 11.84 11.02
C ALA A 197 14.68 11.43 11.09
N LEU A 198 13.76 12.40 11.08
CA LEU A 198 12.32 12.14 11.07
C LEU A 198 11.94 11.25 9.90
N THR A 199 12.32 11.65 8.68
CA THR A 199 12.04 10.91 7.45
C THR A 199 12.53 9.47 7.54
N THR A 200 13.77 9.28 8.01
CA THR A 200 14.34 7.94 8.18
C THR A 200 13.55 7.13 9.20
N CYS A 201 13.30 7.67 10.39
CA CYS A 201 12.53 7.02 11.44
C CYS A 201 11.10 6.67 10.97
N GLY A 202 10.42 7.59 10.29
CA GLY A 202 9.04 7.38 9.85
C GLY A 202 8.92 6.36 8.72
N VAL A 203 9.80 6.41 7.71
CA VAL A 203 9.82 5.40 6.63
C VAL A 203 10.16 4.02 7.19
N VAL A 204 11.16 3.93 8.07
CA VAL A 204 11.54 2.65 8.73
C VAL A 204 10.42 2.15 9.63
N PHE A 205 9.75 3.03 10.38
CA PHE A 205 8.60 2.68 11.20
C PHE A 205 7.47 2.11 10.35
N ALA A 206 7.02 2.84 9.32
CA ALA A 206 5.93 2.41 8.46
C ALA A 206 6.25 1.10 7.72
N TRP A 207 7.50 0.92 7.25
CA TRP A 207 7.96 -0.33 6.66
C TRP A 207 7.80 -1.50 7.62
N ASN A 208 8.33 -1.37 8.84
CA ASN A 208 8.33 -2.44 9.81
C ASN A 208 6.94 -2.73 10.37
N LEU A 209 6.11 -1.70 10.58
CA LEU A 209 4.72 -1.86 11.02
C LEU A 209 3.94 -2.77 10.06
N LEU A 210 4.01 -2.46 8.76
CA LEU A 210 3.34 -3.27 7.74
C LEU A 210 3.99 -4.67 7.62
N ASN A 211 5.33 -4.75 7.61
CA ASN A 211 6.05 -6.02 7.44
C ASN A 211 5.78 -7.00 8.59
N VAL A 212 5.72 -6.52 9.83
CA VAL A 212 5.39 -7.35 11.01
C VAL A 212 4.00 -7.96 10.84
N GLY A 213 3.00 -7.13 10.53
CA GLY A 213 1.63 -7.60 10.30
C GLY A 213 1.57 -8.67 9.20
N GLN A 214 2.23 -8.42 8.07
CA GLN A 214 2.28 -9.37 6.96
C GLN A 214 2.99 -10.68 7.32
N CYS A 215 4.12 -10.62 8.04
CA CYS A 215 4.84 -11.82 8.46
C CYS A 215 4.04 -12.67 9.45
N LEU A 216 3.36 -12.05 10.41
CA LEU A 216 2.52 -12.77 11.38
C LEU A 216 1.32 -13.45 10.70
N LEU A 217 0.64 -12.73 9.80
CA LEU A 217 -0.47 -13.29 9.02
C LEU A 217 0.01 -14.44 8.12
N ALA A 218 1.17 -14.30 7.47
CA ALA A 218 1.76 -15.35 6.64
C ALA A 218 2.11 -16.60 7.47
N CYS A 219 2.75 -16.43 8.63
CA CYS A 219 3.04 -17.52 9.57
C CYS A 219 1.77 -18.26 9.97
N LEU A 220 0.71 -17.53 10.32
CA LEU A 220 -0.55 -18.11 10.76
C LEU A 220 -1.23 -18.87 9.62
N ALA A 221 -1.36 -18.25 8.44
CA ALA A 221 -2.04 -18.85 7.29
C ALA A 221 -1.32 -20.09 6.76
N VAL A 222 0.01 -20.04 6.66
CA VAL A 222 0.82 -21.18 6.20
C VAL A 222 0.94 -22.26 7.28
N GLY A 223 1.09 -21.87 8.55
CA GLY A 223 1.13 -22.81 9.68
C GLY A 223 -0.17 -23.60 9.84
N LEU A 224 -1.32 -22.94 9.63
CA LEU A 224 -2.65 -23.57 9.62
C LEU A 224 -2.99 -24.26 8.28
N ARG A 225 -2.08 -24.25 7.30
CA ARG A 225 -2.27 -24.83 5.96
C ARG A 225 -3.47 -24.27 5.18
N VAL A 226 -3.81 -23.01 5.45
CA VAL A 226 -4.83 -22.26 4.67
C VAL A 226 -4.27 -21.84 3.31
N SER A 227 -2.95 -21.62 3.24
CA SER A 227 -2.21 -21.19 2.05
C SER A 227 -0.81 -21.81 2.06
N GLU A 228 -0.12 -21.77 0.92
CA GLU A 228 1.25 -22.26 0.80
C GLU A 228 2.26 -21.09 0.95
N PRO A 229 3.54 -21.37 1.26
CA PRO A 229 4.58 -20.33 1.35
C PRO A 229 4.65 -19.39 0.13
N GLU A 230 4.44 -19.92 -1.08
CA GLU A 230 4.54 -19.19 -2.34
C GLU A 230 3.42 -18.15 -2.52
N ASP A 231 2.31 -18.29 -1.79
CA ASP A 231 1.21 -17.32 -1.80
C ASP A 231 1.58 -16.02 -1.03
N TRP A 232 2.68 -16.05 -0.26
CA TRP A 232 3.15 -14.98 0.60
C TRP A 232 4.54 -14.45 0.22
N PRO A 233 4.75 -13.98 -1.03
CA PRO A 233 5.96 -13.28 -1.39
C PRO A 233 6.06 -11.97 -0.60
N ASP A 234 7.28 -11.47 -0.46
CA ASP A 234 7.57 -10.24 0.28
C ASP A 234 6.68 -9.09 -0.18
N MET A 235 6.15 -8.36 0.79
CA MET A 235 5.24 -7.24 0.52
C MET A 235 5.95 -6.05 -0.13
N PHE A 236 7.21 -5.88 0.23
CA PHE A 236 8.09 -4.85 -0.27
C PHE A 236 9.05 -5.44 -1.29
N GLY A 237 9.48 -4.62 -2.25
CA GLY A 237 10.55 -4.99 -3.15
C GLY A 237 11.93 -4.61 -2.62
N ALA A 238 12.94 -4.84 -3.45
CA ALA A 238 14.31 -4.54 -3.07
C ALA A 238 14.55 -3.03 -2.92
N VAL A 239 15.13 -2.62 -1.80
CA VAL A 239 15.59 -1.23 -1.57
C VAL A 239 16.68 -0.85 -2.60
N THR A 240 17.41 -1.84 -3.12
CA THR A 240 18.44 -1.65 -4.15
C THR A 240 17.89 -1.20 -5.52
N ASP A 241 16.57 -1.19 -5.71
CA ASP A 241 15.91 -0.61 -6.90
C ASP A 241 15.27 0.76 -6.60
N ALA A 242 15.36 1.29 -5.38
CA ALA A 242 14.67 2.52 -4.95
C ALA A 242 15.40 3.83 -5.33
N TYR A 243 16.23 3.84 -6.38
CA TYR A 243 17.05 5.00 -6.79
C TYR A 243 16.31 6.00 -7.70
N THR A 244 14.99 5.89 -7.82
CA THR A 244 14.12 6.88 -8.49
C THR A 244 12.79 6.87 -7.77
N LEU A 245 12.09 8.00 -7.64
CA LEU A 245 10.78 8.08 -7.00
C LEU A 245 9.82 7.10 -7.65
N ARG A 246 9.84 6.98 -8.98
CA ARG A 246 8.99 6.04 -9.71
C ARG A 246 9.24 4.59 -9.29
N ARG A 247 10.50 4.19 -9.09
CA ARG A 247 10.83 2.82 -8.64
C ARG A 247 10.59 2.64 -7.15
N ALA A 248 10.89 3.64 -6.33
CA ALA A 248 10.65 3.61 -4.90
C ALA A 248 9.17 3.27 -4.62
N TRP A 249 8.22 3.97 -5.24
CA TRP A 249 6.79 3.68 -5.08
C TRP A 249 6.32 2.46 -5.89
N GLY A 250 6.80 2.32 -7.13
CA GLY A 250 6.29 1.32 -8.07
C GLY A 250 6.90 -0.09 -7.95
N ARG A 251 7.96 -0.25 -7.15
CA ARG A 251 8.71 -1.51 -7.03
C ARG A 251 9.18 -1.81 -5.60
N SER A 252 9.61 -0.82 -4.82
CA SER A 252 10.23 -1.07 -3.52
C SER A 252 9.27 -0.93 -2.33
N TRP A 253 8.45 0.12 -2.29
CA TRP A 253 7.42 0.33 -1.25
C TRP A 253 6.35 -0.77 -1.27
N HIS A 254 5.46 -0.85 -0.27
CA HIS A 254 4.51 -1.99 -0.20
C HIS A 254 3.67 -2.12 -1.48
N GLN A 255 3.66 -3.31 -2.08
CA GLN A 255 3.02 -3.57 -3.37
C GLN A 255 1.54 -4.01 -3.26
N VAL A 256 0.98 -3.98 -2.05
CA VAL A 256 -0.40 -4.43 -1.75
C VAL A 256 -1.45 -3.72 -2.61
N LEU A 257 -1.33 -2.40 -2.75
CA LEU A 257 -2.31 -1.56 -3.49
C LEU A 257 -1.96 -1.38 -4.97
N ARG A 258 -0.90 -2.04 -5.46
CA ARG A 258 -0.42 -1.86 -6.82
C ARG A 258 -1.49 -2.16 -7.87
N LYS A 259 -2.21 -3.28 -7.71
CA LYS A 259 -3.26 -3.69 -8.63
C LYS A 259 -4.54 -2.87 -8.51
N PRO A 260 -5.09 -2.61 -7.31
CA PRO A 260 -6.22 -1.68 -7.16
C PRO A 260 -5.95 -0.32 -7.82
N PHE A 261 -4.77 0.27 -7.60
CA PHE A 261 -4.41 1.56 -8.19
C PHE A 261 -4.19 1.49 -9.70
N GLU A 262 -3.57 0.42 -10.20
CA GLU A 262 -3.43 0.18 -11.63
C GLU A 262 -4.81 0.08 -12.31
N PHE A 263 -5.73 -0.66 -11.71
CA PHE A 263 -7.08 -0.83 -12.21
C PHE A 263 -7.84 0.50 -12.27
N ALA A 264 -7.80 1.27 -11.19
CA ALA A 264 -8.46 2.56 -11.12
C ALA A 264 -7.83 3.58 -12.10
N GLY A 265 -6.50 3.67 -12.14
CA GLY A 265 -5.80 4.55 -13.07
C GLY A 265 -6.08 4.21 -14.54
N ASN A 266 -6.15 2.92 -14.88
CA ASN A 266 -6.56 2.48 -16.22
C ASN A 266 -8.00 2.88 -16.54
N SER A 267 -8.89 2.83 -15.55
CA SER A 267 -10.30 3.23 -15.71
C SER A 267 -10.43 4.73 -15.93
N VAL A 268 -9.70 5.55 -15.16
CA VAL A 268 -9.64 7.01 -15.35
C VAL A 268 -9.05 7.35 -16.72
N ALA A 269 -7.93 6.74 -17.12
CA ALA A 269 -7.34 6.99 -18.43
C ALA A 269 -8.33 6.68 -19.58
N ARG A 270 -9.11 5.59 -19.48
CA ARG A 270 -10.17 5.27 -20.44
C ARG A 270 -11.32 6.27 -20.42
N LEU A 271 -11.75 6.71 -19.25
CA LEU A 271 -12.82 7.69 -19.09
C LEU A 271 -12.50 9.01 -19.81
N PHE A 272 -11.24 9.44 -19.76
CA PHE A 272 -10.75 10.62 -20.47
C PHE A 272 -10.33 10.34 -21.92
N GLY A 273 -10.61 9.15 -22.47
CA GLY A 273 -10.27 8.80 -23.86
C GLY A 273 -8.77 8.72 -24.14
N ALA A 274 -7.92 8.61 -23.11
CA ALA A 274 -6.47 8.59 -23.29
C ALA A 274 -6.02 7.27 -23.92
N LYS A 275 -5.38 7.36 -25.09
CA LYS A 275 -4.85 6.18 -25.79
C LYS A 275 -3.70 5.55 -24.96
N PRO A 276 -3.58 4.21 -24.93
CA PRO A 276 -2.45 3.55 -24.28
C PRO A 276 -1.10 4.09 -24.76
N HIS A 277 -0.10 4.08 -23.88
CA HIS A 277 1.28 4.54 -24.16
C HIS A 277 1.43 6.03 -24.52
N THR A 278 0.39 6.84 -24.38
CA THR A 278 0.48 8.31 -24.52
C THR A 278 0.90 9.00 -23.21
N PHE A 279 1.38 10.23 -23.33
CA PHE A 279 1.63 11.14 -22.21
C PHE A 279 0.41 11.24 -21.28
N ALA A 280 -0.78 11.51 -21.85
CA ALA A 280 -2.02 11.60 -21.09
C ALA A 280 -2.32 10.31 -20.32
N SER A 281 -2.23 9.14 -20.97
CA SER A 281 -2.45 7.86 -20.30
C SER A 281 -1.45 7.62 -19.17
N LYS A 282 -0.17 7.95 -19.36
CA LYS A 282 0.88 7.77 -18.34
C LYS A 282 0.59 8.60 -17.08
N TYR A 283 0.28 9.88 -17.25
CA TYR A 283 0.11 10.79 -16.11
C TYR A 283 -1.29 10.74 -15.50
N LEU A 284 -2.35 10.47 -16.26
CA LEU A 284 -3.67 10.19 -15.66
C LEU A 284 -3.60 8.99 -14.72
N LYS A 285 -2.89 7.91 -15.11
CA LYS A 285 -2.68 6.74 -14.24
C LYS A 285 -1.86 7.09 -13.00
N LEU A 286 -0.80 7.88 -13.16
CA LEU A 286 0.06 8.31 -12.05
C LEU A 286 -0.72 9.13 -11.03
N TYR A 287 -1.37 10.21 -11.47
CA TYR A 287 -2.13 11.09 -10.59
C TYR A 287 -3.35 10.39 -9.98
N SER A 288 -4.00 9.48 -10.70
CA SER A 288 -5.08 8.67 -10.13
C SER A 288 -4.58 7.78 -8.98
N ALA A 289 -3.42 7.15 -9.14
CA ALA A 289 -2.84 6.31 -8.08
C ALA A 289 -2.50 7.14 -6.83
N PHE A 290 -1.87 8.30 -6.99
CA PHE A 290 -1.56 9.17 -5.85
C PHE A 290 -2.80 9.83 -5.24
N ALA A 291 -3.83 10.17 -6.03
CA ALA A 291 -5.10 10.66 -5.50
C ALA A 291 -5.81 9.59 -4.65
N LEU A 292 -5.74 8.31 -5.04
CA LEU A 292 -6.27 7.21 -4.22
C LEU A 292 -5.46 7.01 -2.95
N SER A 293 -4.12 7.09 -3.01
CA SER A 293 -3.30 7.11 -1.79
C SER A 293 -3.69 8.27 -0.87
N THR A 294 -3.90 9.47 -1.42
CA THR A 294 -4.40 10.62 -0.67
C THR A 294 -5.72 10.31 0.02
N LEU A 295 -6.69 9.71 -0.67
CA LEU A 295 -7.98 9.34 -0.08
C LEU A 295 -7.86 8.35 1.08
N VAL A 296 -7.02 7.32 0.93
CA VAL A 296 -6.74 6.35 2.00
C VAL A 296 -6.20 7.05 3.24
N HIS A 297 -5.19 7.89 3.06
CA HIS A 297 -4.48 8.50 4.19
C HIS A 297 -5.21 9.72 4.78
N MET A 298 -5.97 10.49 3.98
CA MET A 298 -6.82 11.57 4.49
C MET A 298 -7.85 11.08 5.50
N TRP A 299 -8.39 9.87 5.33
CA TRP A 299 -9.30 9.28 6.32
C TRP A 299 -8.58 8.98 7.64
N GLY A 300 -7.31 8.56 7.55
CA GLY A 300 -6.43 8.49 8.71
C GLY A 300 -6.23 9.86 9.37
N ASP A 301 -5.95 10.91 8.58
CA ASP A 301 -5.79 12.29 9.09
C ASP A 301 -7.03 12.74 9.88
N VAL A 302 -8.24 12.43 9.36
CA VAL A 302 -9.52 12.75 10.01
C VAL A 302 -9.73 11.97 11.30
N ALA A 303 -9.48 10.65 11.28
CA ALA A 303 -9.62 9.80 12.47
C ALA A 303 -8.66 10.25 13.59
N LEU A 304 -7.44 10.62 13.20
CA LEU A 304 -6.42 11.10 14.10
C LEU A 304 -6.79 12.45 14.74
N ARG A 305 -7.32 13.40 13.96
CA ARG A 305 -7.79 14.71 14.48
C ARG A 305 -8.95 14.64 15.47
N ARG A 306 -9.81 13.62 15.36
CA ARG A 306 -11.02 13.53 16.21
C ARG A 306 -10.77 12.82 17.53
N ASN A 307 -9.84 11.85 17.53
CA ASN A 307 -9.48 11.11 18.74
C ASN A 307 -8.44 11.85 19.60
N THR A 308 -8.02 13.06 19.22
CA THR A 308 -7.17 13.92 20.03
C THR A 308 -8.02 14.79 20.97
N PRO A 309 -7.71 14.83 22.29
CA PRO A 309 -8.46 15.63 23.25
C PRO A 309 -8.57 17.11 22.87
N LEU A 310 -9.76 17.69 23.08
CA LEU A 310 -10.10 19.11 22.87
C LEU A 310 -9.23 20.11 23.66
N SER A 311 -8.35 19.64 24.56
CA SER A 311 -7.49 20.46 25.41
C SER A 311 -6.33 21.17 24.68
N HIS A 312 -6.16 20.93 23.37
CA HIS A 312 -5.16 21.62 22.53
C HIS A 312 -5.75 22.58 21.50
N MET A 313 -7.06 22.85 21.55
CA MET A 313 -7.62 24.00 20.86
C MET A 313 -7.23 25.26 21.64
N ASP A 314 -6.55 26.18 20.96
CA ASP A 314 -6.34 27.55 21.44
C ASP A 314 -7.65 28.12 22.00
N SER A 315 -7.54 28.88 23.09
CA SER A 315 -8.57 29.66 23.78
C SER A 315 -9.50 30.50 22.90
N SER A 316 -9.19 30.67 21.61
CA SER A 316 -10.10 31.15 20.60
C SER A 316 -11.14 30.07 20.26
N ASN A 317 -12.25 30.05 21.01
CA ASN A 317 -13.48 29.26 20.80
C ASN A 317 -14.18 29.59 19.45
N VAL A 318 -13.45 29.53 18.35
CA VAL A 318 -13.95 29.79 17.01
C VAL A 318 -13.50 28.64 16.11
N PRO A 319 -14.40 27.74 15.65
CA PRO A 319 -14.10 26.82 14.57
C PRO A 319 -14.03 27.61 13.25
N THR A 320 -13.01 28.45 13.06
CA THR A 320 -12.80 29.30 11.88
C THR A 320 -11.67 28.83 10.97
N LYS A 321 -11.36 27.54 10.97
CA LYS A 321 -10.40 26.99 10.02
C LYS A 321 -11.07 25.89 9.23
N SER A 322 -11.06 26.06 7.91
CA SER A 322 -11.79 25.23 6.94
C SER A 322 -11.56 23.74 7.22
N SER A 323 -12.52 22.88 6.85
CA SER A 323 -12.43 21.42 7.03
C SER A 323 -11.16 20.78 6.44
N LEU A 324 -10.41 21.51 5.60
CA LEU A 324 -9.18 21.09 4.94
C LEU A 324 -7.90 21.52 5.68
N GLU A 325 -7.95 22.52 6.57
CA GLU A 325 -6.78 22.94 7.35
C GLU A 325 -6.42 21.86 8.38
N GLY A 326 -5.30 21.18 8.15
CA GLY A 326 -4.81 20.07 8.97
C GLY A 326 -4.79 18.71 8.27
N LEU A 327 -5.27 18.61 7.02
CA LEU A 327 -4.97 17.46 6.16
C LEU A 327 -3.55 17.62 5.61
N PHE A 328 -2.71 16.63 5.84
CA PHE A 328 -1.29 16.63 5.44
C PHE A 328 -0.98 15.58 4.38
N SER A 329 -1.87 14.59 4.22
CA SER A 329 -1.80 13.56 3.19
C SER A 329 -1.82 14.11 1.76
N PRO A 330 -2.69 15.08 1.37
CA PRO A 330 -2.74 15.59 0.00
C PRO A 330 -1.41 16.17 -0.48
N GLN A 331 -0.80 17.04 0.32
CA GLN A 331 0.44 17.72 0.00
C GLN A 331 1.57 16.70 -0.18
N PHE A 332 1.63 15.69 0.69
CA PHE A 332 2.61 14.61 0.59
C PHE A 332 2.41 13.78 -0.70
N PHE A 333 1.24 13.20 -0.94
CA PHE A 333 1.07 12.29 -2.07
C PHE A 333 1.09 12.99 -3.44
N PHE A 334 0.48 14.18 -3.57
CA PHE A 334 0.51 14.91 -4.84
C PHE A 334 1.90 15.45 -5.17
N SER A 335 2.69 15.87 -4.18
CA SER A 335 4.08 16.26 -4.44
C SER A 335 4.88 15.08 -4.99
N HIS A 336 4.66 13.85 -4.56
CA HIS A 336 5.32 12.68 -5.15
C HIS A 336 4.91 12.40 -6.60
N ALA A 337 3.64 12.62 -6.97
CA ALA A 337 3.21 12.54 -8.37
C ALA A 337 3.96 13.58 -9.24
N VAL A 338 4.09 14.81 -8.74
CA VAL A 338 4.86 15.89 -9.39
C VAL A 338 6.33 15.51 -9.47
N GLY A 339 6.94 15.05 -8.38
CA GLY A 339 8.34 14.64 -8.32
C GLY A 339 8.66 13.53 -9.32
N ILE A 340 7.78 12.53 -9.44
CA ILE A 340 7.91 11.45 -10.45
C ILE A 340 7.79 12.00 -11.86
N MET A 341 6.87 12.93 -12.10
CA MET A 341 6.74 13.56 -13.42
C MET A 341 8.02 14.33 -13.78
N LEU A 342 8.55 15.15 -12.87
CA LEU A 342 9.79 15.89 -13.09
C LEU A 342 10.98 14.95 -13.33
N GLU A 343 11.13 13.94 -12.48
CA GLU A 343 12.15 12.90 -12.60
C GLU A 343 12.11 12.20 -13.96
N ASP A 344 10.92 11.82 -14.44
CA ASP A 344 10.77 11.19 -15.75
C ASP A 344 11.27 12.09 -16.88
N HIS A 345 10.92 13.38 -16.88
CA HIS A 345 11.33 14.31 -17.94
C HIS A 345 12.84 14.58 -17.90
N ILE A 346 13.43 14.67 -16.70
CA ILE A 346 14.88 14.80 -16.55
C ILE A 346 15.59 13.55 -17.09
N ILE A 347 15.12 12.36 -16.74
CA ILE A 347 15.68 11.09 -17.22
C ILE A 347 15.52 10.98 -18.75
N ASP A 348 14.36 11.34 -19.30
CA ASP A 348 14.10 11.31 -20.74
C ASP A 348 14.97 12.33 -21.49
N ALA A 349 15.20 13.52 -20.93
CA ALA A 349 16.12 14.51 -21.48
C ALA A 349 17.59 14.04 -21.45
N ILE A 350 18.05 13.42 -20.35
CA ILE A 350 19.39 12.82 -20.24
C ILE A 350 19.57 11.69 -21.27
N ARG A 351 18.54 10.87 -21.48
CA ARG A 351 18.56 9.81 -22.50
C ARG A 351 18.62 10.39 -23.90
N ALA A 352 17.80 11.40 -24.20
CA ALA A 352 17.82 12.07 -25.49
C ALA A 352 19.20 12.69 -25.78
N ALA A 353 19.79 13.38 -24.78
CA ALA A 353 21.14 13.93 -24.86
C ALA A 353 22.22 12.86 -25.06
N TRP A 354 22.09 11.70 -24.41
CA TRP A 354 23.01 10.58 -24.59
C TRP A 354 22.96 9.99 -26.00
N THR A 355 21.78 9.96 -26.61
CA THR A 355 21.56 9.44 -27.97
C THR A 355 21.93 10.44 -29.07
N LEU A 356 21.95 11.74 -28.77
CA LEU A 356 22.39 12.77 -29.72
C LEU A 356 23.85 12.53 -30.12
N GLY A 357 24.08 12.27 -31.40
CA GLY A 357 25.41 11.98 -31.96
C GLY A 357 25.79 10.50 -32.04
N ARG A 358 24.86 9.58 -31.70
CA ARG A 358 25.03 8.13 -31.90
C ARG A 358 24.20 7.65 -33.08
N SER A 359 24.64 6.57 -33.74
CA SER A 359 23.91 6.01 -34.88
C SER A 359 22.51 5.55 -34.47
N GLU A 360 21.51 5.88 -35.29
CA GLU A 360 20.15 5.39 -35.14
C GLU A 360 20.16 3.85 -35.06
N GLY A 361 19.68 3.30 -33.95
CA GLY A 361 19.62 1.85 -33.71
C GLY A 361 20.69 1.28 -32.77
N SER A 362 21.72 2.04 -32.39
CA SER A 362 22.64 1.62 -31.33
C SER A 362 21.96 1.70 -29.95
N ARG A 363 21.52 0.56 -29.41
CA ARG A 363 21.10 0.43 -28.00
C ARG A 363 22.31 0.37 -27.07
N GLU A 364 23.20 1.36 -27.18
CA GLU A 364 24.41 1.37 -26.37
C GLU A 364 24.07 1.77 -24.93
N GLU A 365 24.15 0.80 -24.03
CA GLU A 365 23.94 1.03 -22.61
C GLU A 365 24.97 2.02 -22.06
N TYR A 366 24.59 2.77 -21.03
CA TYR A 366 25.53 3.62 -20.32
C TYR A 366 26.72 2.79 -19.81
N PRO A 367 27.96 3.31 -19.87
CA PRO A 367 29.09 2.69 -19.22
C PRO A 367 28.76 2.35 -17.75
N PRO A 368 29.20 1.19 -17.23
CA PRO A 368 28.82 0.75 -15.88
C PRO A 368 29.10 1.78 -14.78
N ALA A 369 30.18 2.56 -14.91
CA ALA A 369 30.52 3.64 -13.98
C ALA A 369 29.48 4.76 -13.99
N LEU A 370 29.04 5.20 -15.17
CA LEU A 370 28.02 6.24 -15.32
C LEU A 370 26.64 5.75 -14.86
N ALA A 371 26.30 4.49 -15.16
CA ALA A 371 25.09 3.85 -14.64
C ALA A 371 25.10 3.78 -13.10
N ARG A 372 26.25 3.46 -12.49
CA ARG A 372 26.41 3.44 -11.02
C ARG A 372 26.28 4.84 -10.42
N LEU A 373 26.93 5.84 -11.02
CA LEU A 373 26.81 7.23 -10.60
C LEU A 373 25.36 7.71 -10.68
N GLY A 374 24.65 7.40 -11.76
CA GLY A 374 23.23 7.71 -11.91
C GLY A 374 22.36 7.10 -10.81
N ARG A 375 22.66 5.87 -10.34
CA ARG A 375 21.98 5.28 -9.18
C ARG A 375 22.30 6.01 -7.88
N ILE A 376 23.55 6.39 -7.63
CA ILE A 376 23.95 7.13 -6.43
C ILE A 376 23.24 8.48 -6.37
N ILE A 377 23.26 9.23 -7.47
CA ILE A 377 22.53 10.50 -7.61
C ILE A 377 21.03 10.27 -7.40
N GLY A 378 20.50 9.21 -7.98
CA GLY A 378 19.10 8.82 -7.82
C GLY A 378 18.69 8.53 -6.38
N TYR A 379 19.52 7.83 -5.59
CA TYR A 379 19.28 7.63 -4.16
C TYR A 379 19.29 8.94 -3.38
N ALA A 380 20.26 9.82 -3.65
CA ALA A 380 20.32 11.13 -3.04
C ALA A 380 19.06 11.95 -3.38
N TRP A 381 18.63 11.93 -4.64
CA TRP A 381 17.40 12.57 -5.09
C TRP A 381 16.16 12.06 -4.35
N VAL A 382 15.95 10.74 -4.29
CA VAL A 382 14.81 10.15 -3.59
C VAL A 382 14.83 10.51 -2.11
N PHE A 383 15.99 10.43 -1.46
CA PHE A 383 16.12 10.75 -0.05
C PHE A 383 15.87 12.23 0.24
N LEU A 384 16.43 13.14 -0.56
CA LEU A 384 16.22 14.58 -0.40
C LEU A 384 14.76 14.97 -0.67
N TRP A 385 14.12 14.37 -1.68
CA TRP A 385 12.69 14.59 -1.95
C TRP A 385 11.82 14.15 -0.78
N LEU A 386 12.10 12.98 -0.19
CA LEU A 386 11.43 12.52 1.02
C LEU A 386 11.70 13.47 2.19
N CYS A 387 12.94 13.92 2.42
CA CYS A 387 13.26 14.89 3.47
C CYS A 387 12.52 16.23 3.32
N ALA A 388 12.22 16.63 2.09
CA ALA A 388 11.47 17.85 1.81
C ALA A 388 9.97 17.71 2.10
N THR A 389 9.40 16.53 1.82
CA THR A 389 7.93 16.32 1.77
C THR A 389 7.40 15.54 2.98
N TYR A 390 8.16 14.57 3.48
CA TYR A 390 7.77 13.64 4.54
C TYR A 390 7.62 14.27 5.93
N PRO A 391 8.47 15.23 6.37
CA PRO A 391 8.33 15.81 7.70
C PRO A 391 6.96 16.44 7.95
N GLN A 392 6.34 17.09 6.95
CA GLN A 392 5.01 17.66 7.09
C GLN A 392 3.95 16.58 7.35
N PHE A 393 4.04 15.47 6.61
CA PHE A 393 3.18 14.30 6.79
C PHE A 393 3.39 13.67 8.18
N GLN A 394 4.64 13.49 8.58
CA GLN A 394 5.01 12.87 9.84
C GLN A 394 4.72 13.75 11.05
N HIS A 395 4.93 15.06 11.00
CA HIS A 395 4.53 15.97 12.07
C HIS A 395 3.02 15.91 12.30
N GLY A 396 2.23 15.80 11.24
CA GLY A 396 0.80 15.50 11.34
C GLY A 396 0.57 14.23 12.15
N VAL A 397 1.14 13.10 11.73
CA VAL A 397 0.97 11.81 12.43
C VAL A 397 1.48 11.85 13.87
N LEU A 398 2.67 12.39 14.12
CA LEU A 398 3.34 12.39 15.42
C LEU A 398 2.68 13.35 16.41
N ARG A 399 2.37 14.58 16.00
CA ARG A 399 1.75 15.61 16.86
C ARG A 399 0.45 15.11 17.47
N TRP A 400 -0.32 14.33 16.72
CA TRP A 400 -1.60 13.81 17.18
C TRP A 400 -1.52 12.40 17.78
N THR A 401 -0.37 11.74 17.73
CA THR A 401 -0.15 10.39 18.31
C THR A 401 0.64 10.43 19.63
N PHE A 402 1.56 11.40 19.79
CA PHE A 402 2.51 11.44 20.93
C PHE A 402 2.20 12.49 21.99
N VAL A 403 1.35 13.48 21.70
CA VAL A 403 1.00 14.54 22.68
C VAL A 403 0.19 13.98 23.86
N ASP A 404 -0.43 12.80 23.70
CA ASP A 404 -1.06 12.04 24.80
C ASP A 404 -0.04 11.46 25.80
N ILE A 405 1.23 11.30 25.42
CA ILE A 405 2.23 10.68 26.29
C ILE A 405 2.81 11.72 27.26
N THR A 406 3.09 12.94 26.78
CA THR A 406 3.68 14.02 27.59
C THR A 406 2.71 14.69 28.56
N SER A 407 1.40 14.44 28.43
CA SER A 407 0.39 14.90 29.39
C SER A 407 0.11 13.89 30.51
N SER A 408 0.76 12.73 30.46
CA SER A 408 0.59 11.61 31.42
C SER A 408 1.87 11.24 32.19
N ILE A 409 2.94 12.01 31.98
CA ILE A 409 4.16 12.03 32.80
C ILE A 409 4.16 13.38 33.51
#